data_AF-E1ZNP9-F1
#
_entry.id   AF-E1ZNP9-F1
#
_cell.length_a   1.000
_cell.length_b   1.000
_cell.length_c   1.000
_cell.angle_alpha   90.00
_cell.angle_beta   90.00
_cell.angle_gamma   90.00
#
_symmetry.space_group_name_H-M   'P 1'
#
loop_
_entity.id
_entity.type
_entity.pdbx_description
1 polymer ?
#
loop_
_entity_poly.entity_id
_entity_poly.type
_entity_poly.pdbx_seq_one_letter_code
_entity_poly.pdbx_strand_id
1 'polypeptide(L)'
;MLVVQAARFFCSGSGSMVGKYSYQYARPSLTVDAVIASTSSPHSLLLIQRKHDPFAGSWALPGGFVDENEPLEAAAARELQEETTVDPGSAAQWYPIGQLPTLAFDHKLIVRTSFRHLAREGAVQQTPGLEEQLAQAADGLEGPWQEQ
;
A
#
# COMPACT_ATOMS: atom_id res chain seq x y z
N MET A 1 -15.80 -2.48 -4.77
CA MET A 1 -14.44 -2.70 -4.25
C MET A 1 -13.49 -2.57 -5.41
N LEU A 2 -12.60 -1.59 -5.36
CA LEU A 2 -11.59 -1.37 -6.40
C LEU A 2 -10.23 -1.65 -5.79
N VAL A 3 -9.46 -2.54 -6.41
CA VAL A 3 -8.14 -2.97 -5.95
C VAL A 3 -7.11 -2.45 -6.94
N VAL A 4 -6.18 -1.63 -6.47
CA VAL A 4 -4.99 -1.22 -7.25
C VAL A 4 -3.76 -1.80 -6.56
N GLN A 5 -2.95 -2.52 -7.32
CA GLN A 5 -1.69 -3.08 -6.88
C GLN A 5 -0.55 -2.12 -7.23
N ALA A 6 0.27 -1.78 -6.25
CA ALA A 6 1.51 -1.04 -6.46
C ALA A 6 2.69 -1.89 -5.97
N ALA A 7 3.70 -2.08 -6.82
CA ALA A 7 4.93 -2.78 -6.45
C ALA A 7 6.06 -1.76 -6.23
N ARG A 8 6.83 -1.92 -5.15
CA ARG A 8 7.97 -1.03 -4.86
C ARG A 8 9.23 -1.82 -4.49
N PHE A 9 10.38 -1.28 -4.88
CA PHE A 9 11.70 -1.88 -4.68
C PHE A 9 12.37 -1.31 -3.43
N PHE A 10 12.84 -2.18 -2.53
CA PHE A 10 13.62 -1.82 -1.35
C PHE A 10 15.04 -2.41 -1.44
N CYS A 11 16.07 -1.58 -1.31
CA CYS A 11 17.47 -2.03 -1.37
C CYS A 11 18.15 -1.77 -0.01
N SER A 12 18.51 -2.83 0.70
CA SER A 12 19.32 -2.76 1.92
C SER A 12 20.74 -3.23 1.61
N GLY A 13 21.74 -2.36 1.86
CA GLY A 13 23.15 -2.66 1.62
C GLY A 13 23.94 -2.90 2.90
N SER A 14 24.59 -4.05 3.01
CA SER A 14 26.02 -4.18 3.37
C SER A 14 26.44 -5.65 3.27
N GLY A 15 27.55 -5.90 2.58
CA GLY A 15 27.98 -7.24 2.15
C GLY A 15 28.74 -8.03 3.21
N SER A 16 28.52 -9.34 3.20
CA SER A 16 29.54 -10.36 3.48
C SER A 16 29.15 -11.65 2.74
N MET A 17 30.03 -12.10 1.85
CA MET A 17 29.78 -13.24 0.94
C MET A 17 30.10 -14.56 1.62
N VAL A 18 29.07 -15.31 2.05
CA VAL A 18 29.09 -16.78 2.06
C VAL A 18 27.66 -17.31 1.78
N GLY A 19 27.31 -17.58 0.50
CA GLY A 19 26.09 -18.35 0.17
C GLY A 19 25.39 -18.11 -1.20
N LYS A 20 25.35 -19.18 -2.03
CA LYS A 20 24.49 -19.56 -3.18
C LYS A 20 24.08 -18.62 -4.33
N TYR A 21 24.33 -17.31 -4.30
CA TYR A 21 24.02 -16.43 -5.44
C TYR A 21 25.14 -15.40 -5.70
N SER A 22 25.63 -15.31 -6.95
CA SER A 22 26.63 -14.32 -7.39
C SER A 22 26.10 -13.50 -8.57
N TYR A 23 25.46 -12.36 -8.29
CA TYR A 23 25.10 -11.37 -9.31
C TYR A 23 25.89 -10.09 -9.09
N GLN A 24 26.23 -9.42 -10.20
CA GLN A 24 26.97 -8.15 -10.19
C GLN A 24 26.12 -6.96 -9.67
N TYR A 25 24.79 -7.13 -9.62
CA TYR A 25 23.84 -6.10 -9.18
C TYR A 25 23.11 -6.58 -7.92
N ALA A 26 22.84 -5.64 -7.00
CA ALA A 26 22.06 -5.91 -5.80
C ALA A 26 20.68 -6.45 -6.19
N ARG A 27 20.21 -7.49 -5.48
CA ARG A 27 18.83 -7.97 -5.59
C ARG A 27 17.98 -7.22 -4.57
N PRO A 28 17.26 -6.16 -4.96
CA PRO A 28 16.34 -5.50 -4.04
C PRO A 28 15.28 -6.48 -3.58
N SER A 29 14.85 -6.34 -2.33
CA SER A 29 13.61 -6.96 -1.88
C SER A 29 12.44 -6.28 -2.59
N LEU A 30 11.50 -7.07 -3.06
CA LEU A 30 10.31 -6.60 -3.77
C LEU A 30 9.10 -6.74 -2.85
N THR A 31 8.31 -5.67 -2.74
CA THR A 31 7.04 -5.69 -2.01
C THR A 31 5.88 -5.33 -2.92
N VAL A 32 4.69 -5.77 -2.54
CA VAL A 32 3.42 -5.40 -3.12
C VAL A 32 2.52 -4.78 -2.05
N ASP A 33 1.87 -3.69 -2.41
CA ASP A 33 0.90 -3.00 -1.57
C ASP A 33 -0.45 -2.91 -2.29
N ALA A 34 -1.54 -3.15 -1.56
CA ALA A 34 -2.90 -3.12 -2.06
C ALA A 34 -3.62 -1.84 -1.61
N VAL A 35 -4.07 -1.03 -2.55
CA VAL A 35 -5.00 0.08 -2.29
C VAL A 35 -6.42 -0.42 -2.49
N ILE A 36 -7.17 -0.56 -1.39
CA ILE A 36 -8.56 -1.03 -1.41
C ILE A 36 -9.51 0.08 -1.00
N ALA A 37 -10.26 0.57 -1.97
CA ALA A 37 -11.28 1.59 -1.77
C ALA A 37 -12.69 0.97 -1.70
N SER A 38 -13.42 1.33 -0.64
CA SER A 38 -14.86 1.15 -0.54
C SER A 38 -15.57 2.30 -1.24
N THR A 39 -16.52 1.95 -2.11
CA THR A 39 -17.38 2.90 -2.84
C THR A 39 -18.70 3.16 -2.11
N SER A 40 -18.90 2.52 -0.95
CA SER A 40 -20.04 2.80 -0.07
C SER A 40 -19.79 4.09 0.68
N SER A 41 -20.83 4.90 0.90
CA SER A 41 -20.71 6.10 1.70
C SER A 41 -20.65 5.76 3.21
N PRO A 42 -19.66 6.26 3.96
CA PRO A 42 -18.56 7.13 3.51
C PRO A 42 -17.47 6.36 2.75
N HIS A 43 -17.02 6.93 1.62
CA HIS A 43 -15.94 6.36 0.81
C HIS A 43 -14.67 6.25 1.65
N SER A 44 -14.09 5.05 1.69
CA SER A 44 -13.06 4.70 2.66
C SER A 44 -11.95 3.84 2.08
N LEU A 45 -10.76 3.95 2.65
CA LEU A 45 -9.56 3.19 2.33
C LEU A 45 -9.29 2.19 3.45
N LEU A 46 -9.00 0.94 3.11
CA LEU A 46 -8.56 -0.06 4.07
C LEU A 46 -7.08 0.16 4.40
N LEU A 47 -6.78 0.23 5.70
CA LEU A 47 -5.41 0.30 6.24
C LEU A 47 -5.22 -0.79 7.29
N ILE A 48 -3.96 -1.15 7.53
CA ILE A 48 -3.55 -2.06 8.58
C ILE A 48 -2.56 -1.37 9.53
N GLN A 49 -2.51 -1.80 10.78
CA GLN A 49 -1.48 -1.39 11.72
C GLN A 49 -0.29 -2.36 11.66
N ARG A 50 0.91 -1.83 11.44
CA ARG A 50 2.13 -2.64 11.37
C ARG A 50 2.44 -3.29 12.72
N LYS A 51 2.72 -4.60 12.72
CA LYS A 51 3.08 -5.36 13.93
C LYS A 51 4.57 -5.32 14.28
N HIS A 52 5.43 -5.04 13.30
CA HIS A 52 6.88 -5.22 13.41
C HIS A 52 7.65 -3.98 12.96
N ASP A 53 8.88 -3.84 13.50
CA ASP A 53 9.81 -2.80 13.11
C ASP A 53 10.31 -2.98 11.67
N PRO A 54 10.71 -1.88 11.00
CA PRO A 54 10.56 -0.49 11.44
C PRO A 54 9.10 0.00 11.38
N PHE A 55 8.78 1.08 12.10
CA PHE A 55 7.45 1.70 12.14
C PHE A 55 6.34 0.79 12.72
N ALA A 56 6.67 -0.04 13.72
CA ALA A 56 5.67 -0.79 14.45
C ALA A 56 4.61 0.16 15.04
N GLY A 57 3.33 -0.19 14.95
CA GLY A 57 2.21 0.63 15.39
C GLY A 57 1.75 1.71 14.40
N SER A 58 2.50 1.99 13.33
CA SER A 58 2.08 2.93 12.28
C SER A 58 1.07 2.31 11.32
N TRP A 59 0.26 3.16 10.68
CA TRP A 59 -0.72 2.75 9.68
C TRP A 59 -0.08 2.56 8.30
N ALA A 60 -0.50 1.51 7.60
CA ALA A 60 0.07 1.10 6.33
C ALA A 60 -1.01 0.58 5.37
N LEU A 61 -0.68 0.50 4.09
CA LEU A 61 -1.44 -0.31 3.14
C LEU A 61 -1.23 -1.79 3.49
N PRO A 62 -2.22 -2.65 3.24
CA PRO A 62 -2.00 -4.09 3.25
C PRO A 62 -0.95 -4.47 2.22
N GLY A 63 0.07 -5.22 2.63
CA GLY A 63 1.19 -5.51 1.75
C GLY A 63 2.38 -6.18 2.43
N GLY A 64 3.22 -6.80 1.61
CA GLY A 64 4.37 -7.54 2.09
C GLY A 64 5.30 -7.98 0.97
N PHE A 65 6.18 -8.93 1.28
CA PHE A 65 7.25 -9.35 0.36
C PHE A 65 6.74 -10.34 -0.68
N VAL A 66 7.27 -10.22 -1.89
CA VAL A 66 7.04 -11.18 -2.97
C VAL A 66 7.99 -12.36 -2.81
N ASP A 67 7.46 -13.58 -2.84
CA ASP A 67 8.25 -14.80 -2.78
C ASP A 67 8.99 -15.10 -4.10
N GLU A 68 10.05 -15.92 -4.03
CA GLU A 68 10.80 -16.30 -5.23
C GLU A 68 9.90 -17.05 -6.22
N ASN A 69 9.78 -16.52 -7.44
CA ASN A 69 8.91 -17.02 -8.52
C ASN A 69 7.40 -16.86 -8.28
N GLU A 70 6.99 -16.00 -7.35
CA GLU A 70 5.59 -15.66 -7.12
C GLU A 70 5.12 -14.53 -8.07
N PRO A 71 3.98 -14.68 -8.77
CA PRO A 71 3.36 -13.57 -9.51
C PRO A 71 2.93 -12.44 -8.58
N LEU A 72 3.06 -11.18 -9.02
CA LEU A 72 2.72 -10.01 -8.20
C LEU A 72 1.27 -10.01 -7.73
N GLU A 73 0.36 -10.45 -8.60
CA GLU A 73 -1.06 -10.52 -8.30
C GLU A 73 -1.34 -11.58 -7.23
N ALA A 74 -0.60 -12.69 -7.25
CA ALA A 74 -0.71 -13.75 -6.25
C ALA A 74 -0.15 -13.29 -4.91
N ALA A 75 1.01 -12.63 -4.91
CA ALA A 75 1.60 -12.04 -3.72
C ALA A 75 0.65 -11.04 -3.06
N ALA A 76 0.07 -10.11 -3.83
CA ALA A 76 -0.83 -9.11 -3.29
C ALA A 76 -2.12 -9.73 -2.73
N ALA A 77 -2.65 -10.78 -3.36
CA ALA A 77 -3.82 -11.50 -2.86
C ALA A 77 -3.51 -12.26 -1.55
N ARG A 78 -2.34 -12.90 -1.46
CA ARG A 78 -1.85 -13.59 -0.26
C ARG A 78 -1.66 -12.62 0.90
N GLU A 79 -0.87 -11.56 0.70
CA GLU A 79 -0.61 -10.54 1.72
C GLU A 79 -1.91 -9.89 2.21
N LEU A 80 -2.81 -9.54 1.29
CA LEU A 80 -4.12 -9.02 1.65
C LEU A 80 -4.91 -10.00 2.52
N GLN A 81 -4.93 -11.28 2.16
CA GLN A 81 -5.66 -12.30 2.91
C GLN A 81 -5.08 -12.49 4.31
N GLU A 82 -3.75 -12.55 4.42
CA GLU A 82 -3.04 -12.73 5.69
C GLU A 82 -3.31 -11.58 6.66
N GLU A 83 -3.32 -10.33 6.17
CA GLU A 83 -3.44 -9.15 7.02
C GLU A 83 -4.89 -8.71 7.32
N THR A 84 -5.86 -9.17 6.52
CA THR A 84 -7.27 -8.78 6.68
C THR A 84 -8.19 -9.87 7.20
N THR A 85 -7.70 -11.11 7.30
CA THR A 85 -8.44 -12.16 8.00
C THR A 85 -8.55 -11.80 9.48
N VAL A 86 -9.73 -12.07 10.07
CA VAL A 86 -10.14 -11.68 11.43
C VAL A 86 -9.32 -12.44 12.49
N ASP A 87 -8.07 -12.06 12.64
CA ASP A 87 -7.26 -12.38 13.79
C ASP A 87 -7.54 -11.31 14.86
N PRO A 88 -7.80 -11.64 16.13
CA PRO A 88 -7.98 -10.64 17.19
C PRO A 88 -6.83 -9.63 17.33
N GLY A 89 -5.67 -9.90 16.72
CA GLY A 89 -4.53 -8.98 16.59
C GLY A 89 -4.36 -8.29 15.22
N SER A 90 -5.21 -8.53 14.21
CA SER A 90 -5.16 -7.80 12.93
C SER A 90 -5.95 -6.49 13.05
N ALA A 91 -5.23 -5.38 13.22
CA ALA A 91 -5.80 -4.05 13.26
C ALA A 91 -6.07 -3.52 11.84
N ALA A 92 -6.86 -4.25 11.05
CA ALA A 92 -7.35 -3.78 9.76
C ALA A 92 -8.56 -2.85 9.99
N GLN A 93 -8.50 -1.63 9.45
CA GLN A 93 -9.51 -0.60 9.69
C GLN A 93 -9.78 0.24 8.43
N TRP A 94 -11.05 0.58 8.23
CA TRP A 94 -11.49 1.51 7.19
C TRP A 94 -11.33 2.96 7.67
N TYR A 95 -10.67 3.78 6.86
CA TYR A 95 -10.51 5.22 7.07
C TYR A 95 -11.20 6.01 5.96
N PRO A 96 -11.97 7.07 6.27
CA PRO A 96 -12.51 7.94 5.24
C PRO A 96 -11.39 8.50 4.35
N ILE A 97 -11.59 8.52 3.03
CA ILE A 97 -10.56 8.94 2.05
C ILE A 97 -10.02 10.37 2.33
N GLY A 98 -10.83 11.24 2.92
CA GLY A 98 -10.43 12.61 3.31
C GLY A 98 -9.86 12.74 4.73
N GLN A 99 -9.73 11.66 5.49
CA GLN A 99 -9.30 11.66 6.90
C GLN A 99 -8.31 10.50 7.17
N LEU A 100 -7.33 10.33 6.29
CA LEU A 100 -6.31 9.31 6.46
C LEU A 100 -5.35 9.66 7.61
N PRO A 101 -4.92 8.67 8.42
CA PRO A 101 -3.89 8.88 9.43
C PRO A 101 -2.52 9.07 8.77
N THR A 102 -1.50 9.42 9.55
CA THR A 102 -0.11 9.38 9.08
C THR A 102 0.25 7.95 8.66
N LEU A 103 0.76 7.81 7.44
CA LEU A 103 1.13 6.52 6.86
C LEU A 103 2.62 6.25 7.03
N ALA A 104 2.97 4.98 7.25
CA ALA A 104 4.32 4.49 7.32
C ALA A 104 5.05 4.57 5.96
N PHE A 105 6.37 4.65 6.01
CA PHE A 105 7.25 4.71 4.83
C PHE A 105 6.80 5.78 3.84
N ASP A 106 6.76 5.43 2.55
CA ASP A 106 6.29 6.27 1.47
C ASP A 106 4.87 5.89 1.01
N HIS A 107 4.07 5.20 1.83
CA HIS A 107 2.71 4.81 1.45
C HIS A 107 1.84 6.01 1.05
N LYS A 108 2.17 7.21 1.55
CA LYS A 108 1.61 8.48 1.08
C LYS A 108 1.74 8.66 -0.45
N LEU A 109 2.89 8.32 -1.04
CA LEU A 109 3.14 8.39 -2.48
C LEU A 109 2.33 7.34 -3.24
N ILE A 110 2.26 6.12 -2.71
CA ILE A 110 1.47 5.03 -3.28
C ILE A 110 -0.01 5.42 -3.30
N VAL A 111 -0.57 5.81 -2.16
CA VAL A 111 -1.98 6.23 -2.03
C VAL A 111 -2.29 7.40 -2.97
N ARG A 112 -1.44 8.43 -3.00
CA ARG A 112 -1.64 9.59 -3.89
C ARG A 112 -1.69 9.17 -5.36
N THR A 113 -0.72 8.36 -5.78
CA THR A 113 -0.62 7.93 -7.19
C THR A 113 -1.82 7.06 -7.57
N SER A 114 -2.20 6.14 -6.69
CA SER A 114 -3.39 5.31 -6.85
C SER A 114 -4.66 6.15 -6.91
N PHE A 115 -4.86 7.14 -6.03
CA PHE A 115 -6.03 8.01 -6.06
C PHE A 115 -6.13 8.80 -7.37
N ARG A 116 -5.01 9.33 -7.89
CA ARG A 116 -4.97 10.00 -9.20
C ARG A 116 -5.30 9.07 -10.36
N HIS A 117 -4.84 7.82 -10.29
CA HIS A 117 -5.18 6.81 -11.29
C HIS A 117 -6.67 6.46 -11.21
N LEU A 118 -7.16 6.15 -10.01
CA LEU A 118 -8.55 5.76 -9.76
C LEU A 118 -9.57 6.83 -10.12
N ALA A 119 -9.27 8.10 -9.88
CA ALA A 119 -10.15 9.20 -10.29
C ALA A 119 -10.42 9.23 -11.81
N ARG A 120 -9.56 8.60 -12.62
CA ARG A 120 -9.72 8.53 -14.09
C ARG A 120 -10.41 7.25 -14.56
N GLU A 121 -10.67 6.31 -13.65
CA GLU A 121 -11.29 5.04 -13.99
C GLU A 121 -12.80 5.19 -14.15
N GLY A 122 -13.36 4.67 -15.24
CA GLY A 122 -14.78 4.85 -15.57
C GLY A 122 -15.74 4.33 -14.49
N ALA A 123 -15.35 3.29 -13.74
CA ALA A 123 -16.13 2.77 -12.62
C ALA A 123 -16.21 3.75 -11.44
N VAL A 124 -15.13 4.53 -11.20
CA VAL A 124 -15.08 5.55 -10.15
C VAL A 124 -15.91 6.77 -10.56
N GLN A 125 -15.83 7.19 -11.82
CA GLN A 125 -16.60 8.32 -12.37
C GLN A 125 -18.12 8.08 -12.31
N GLN A 126 -18.55 6.81 -12.30
CA GLN A 126 -19.95 6.42 -12.11
C GLN A 126 -20.40 6.47 -10.64
N THR A 127 -19.47 6.58 -9.69
CA THR A 127 -19.76 6.65 -8.26
C THR A 127 -19.87 8.12 -7.81
N PRO A 128 -21.05 8.60 -7.38
CA PRO A 128 -21.23 10.01 -7.03
C PRO A 128 -20.22 10.52 -5.99
N GLY A 129 -19.54 11.62 -6.32
CA GLY A 129 -18.60 12.33 -5.46
C GLY A 129 -17.27 11.61 -5.18
N LEU A 130 -17.10 10.35 -5.59
CA LEU A 130 -15.88 9.58 -5.31
C LEU A 130 -14.67 10.12 -6.09
N GLU A 131 -14.85 10.44 -7.38
CA GLU A 131 -13.80 11.04 -8.22
C GLU A 131 -13.24 12.31 -7.57
N GLU A 132 -14.12 13.26 -7.25
CA GLU A 132 -13.73 14.53 -6.64
C GLU A 132 -13.06 14.31 -5.29
N GLN A 133 -13.60 13.41 -4.46
CA GLN A 133 -13.02 13.10 -3.16
C GLN A 133 -11.62 12.47 -3.28
N LEU A 134 -11.40 11.56 -4.25
CA LEU A 134 -10.09 10.98 -4.53
C LEU A 134 -9.09 12.03 -5.03
N ALA A 135 -9.52 12.92 -5.92
CA ALA A 135 -8.68 14.00 -6.44
C ALA A 135 -8.26 14.97 -5.32
N GLN A 136 -9.22 15.44 -4.52
CA GLN A 136 -8.96 16.32 -3.38
C GLN A 136 -8.04 15.65 -2.34
N ALA A 137 -8.29 14.37 -2.03
CA ALA A 137 -7.44 13.63 -1.11
C ALA A 137 -6.02 13.46 -1.67
N ALA A 138 -5.85 13.19 -2.96
CA ALA A 138 -4.54 13.11 -3.59
C ALA A 138 -3.76 14.43 -3.51
N ASP A 139 -4.43 15.57 -3.71
CA ASP A 139 -3.81 16.89 -3.62
C ASP A 139 -3.42 17.23 -2.17
N GLY A 140 -4.23 16.82 -1.18
CA GLY A 140 -3.86 16.90 0.23
C GLY A 140 -2.63 16.05 0.62
N LEU A 141 -2.26 15.07 -0.23
CA LEU A 141 -1.05 14.27 -0.09
C LEU A 141 0.15 14.84 -0.88
N GLU A 142 0.09 16.08 -1.39
CA GLU A 142 1.26 16.78 -1.93
C GLU A 142 2.18 17.35 -0.82
N GLY A 143 3.34 17.89 -1.21
CA GLY A 143 4.33 18.51 -0.33
C GLY A 143 5.71 17.84 -0.30
N PRO A 144 6.73 18.49 0.31
CA PRO A 144 8.09 17.96 0.40
C PRO A 144 8.12 16.70 1.26
N TRP A 145 8.77 15.66 0.76
CA TRP A 145 8.89 14.37 1.44
C TRP A 145 9.86 14.51 2.61
N GLN A 146 9.34 14.48 3.82
CA GLN A 146 10.16 14.29 5.01
C GLN A 146 10.42 12.79 5.11
N GLU A 147 11.68 12.39 4.99
CA GLU A 147 12.11 11.06 5.42
C GLU A 147 11.77 10.95 6.92
N GLN A 148 10.88 10.01 7.26
CA GLN A 148 10.59 9.64 8.65
C GLN A 148 11.65 8.68 9.16
#